data_AF-A0A2P4SPB7-F1
#
_entry.id   AF-A0A2P4SPB7-F1
#
_cell.length_a   1.000
_cell.length_b   1.000
_cell.length_c   1.000
_cell.angle_alpha   90.00
_cell.angle_beta   90.00
_cell.angle_gamma   90.00
#
_symmetry.space_group_name_H-M   'P 1'
#
loop_
_entity.id
_entity.type
_entity.pdbx_description
1 polymer ?
#
loop_
_entity_poly.entity_id
_entity_poly.type
_entity_poly.pdbx_seq_one_letter_code
_entity_poly.pdbx_strand_id
1 'polypeptide(L)'
;SEIIPPDCLRPRSFTAIRRPSLRRETEDTRLSVSLCDLNLQEESFHVTATTCPIPQNSLNSQHSHLLPSQLESDLRFHHLRGAHVKILDDQTVARLEHAREERTLVFTSRPLRINETIFVKINKSNAARTGTLSYGVTSCDPSTLRPSDLPYNPESLVDRKEFWAVCRVLVPLQSGDILGFMVNSDGELHLSHNGASTGMQVCVDSSQPLWMFFGLHGAVMQIRVLGEDMFIVIFSSFNGKREVPYP
;
A
#
# COMPACT_ATOMS: atom_id res chain seq x y z
N SER A 1 -58.22 9.50 50.71
CA SER A 1 -57.46 10.76 50.82
C SER A 1 -56.33 10.68 49.79
N GLU A 2 -56.54 10.89 48.49
CA GLU A 2 -57.04 12.09 47.79
C GLU A 2 -56.09 13.28 48.10
N ILE A 3 -55.43 13.97 47.15
CA ILE A 3 -55.93 14.73 45.98
C ILE A 3 -54.75 15.11 45.03
N ILE A 4 -55.02 15.27 43.73
CA ILE A 4 -54.22 15.92 42.64
C ILE A 4 -55.03 17.17 42.17
N PRO A 5 -54.59 18.14 41.33
CA PRO A 5 -53.42 19.07 41.22
C PRO A 5 -53.88 20.56 41.38
N PRO A 6 -53.16 21.60 40.85
CA PRO A 6 -53.52 22.10 39.51
C PRO A 6 -52.39 22.67 38.62
N ASP A 7 -52.60 22.59 37.30
CA ASP A 7 -52.04 23.45 36.24
C ASP A 7 -52.42 24.92 36.47
N CYS A 8 -51.60 25.88 36.03
CA CYS A 8 -52.09 27.15 35.44
C CYS A 8 -50.98 28.04 34.82
N LEU A 9 -51.14 28.25 33.51
CA LEU A 9 -51.13 29.54 32.80
C LEU A 9 -49.82 30.23 32.35
N ARG A 10 -49.74 30.33 31.01
CA ARG A 10 -49.01 31.35 30.22
C ARG A 10 -49.40 32.78 30.60
N PRO A 11 -48.57 33.77 30.21
CA PRO A 11 -49.10 34.91 29.47
C PRO A 11 -48.54 35.02 28.03
N ARG A 12 -49.46 35.17 27.06
CA ARG A 12 -49.28 35.95 25.81
C ARG A 12 -49.47 37.43 26.23
N SER A 13 -48.93 38.51 25.65
CA SER A 13 -48.41 38.84 24.31
C SER A 13 -48.06 40.35 24.32
N PHE A 14 -47.08 40.83 23.55
CA PHE A 14 -47.26 42.03 22.70
C PHE A 14 -46.17 42.18 21.61
N THR A 15 -46.65 42.19 20.37
CA THR A 15 -46.22 42.87 19.13
C THR A 15 -44.75 42.98 18.67
N ALA A 16 -44.62 42.75 17.36
CA ALA A 16 -43.45 42.79 16.50
C ALA A 16 -42.95 44.21 16.13
N ILE A 17 -41.64 44.35 15.89
CA ILE A 17 -41.05 45.22 14.85
C ILE A 17 -39.85 44.50 14.18
N ARG A 18 -39.71 44.73 12.87
CA ARG A 18 -38.85 44.09 11.85
C ARG A 18 -37.34 44.40 11.94
N ARG A 19 -36.54 43.35 11.63
CA ARG A 19 -35.33 43.22 10.75
C ARG A 19 -34.10 44.17 10.89
N PRO A 20 -32.88 43.78 10.41
CA PRO A 20 -32.43 42.47 9.92
C PRO A 20 -31.20 41.86 10.64
N SER A 21 -31.15 40.54 10.46
CA SER A 21 -30.12 39.52 10.68
C SER A 21 -28.64 39.90 10.64
N LEU A 22 -27.94 39.52 11.70
CA LEU A 22 -26.50 39.23 11.72
C LEU A 22 -26.32 37.90 12.48
N ARG A 23 -26.50 36.78 11.78
CA ARG A 23 -26.10 35.48 12.31
C ARG A 23 -24.81 35.04 11.63
N ARG A 24 -23.78 35.11 12.45
CA ARG A 24 -22.49 34.44 12.38
C ARG A 24 -22.78 32.96 12.65
N GLU A 25 -22.57 32.09 11.67
CA GLU A 25 -22.53 30.64 11.88
C GLU A 25 -21.13 30.12 11.53
N THR A 26 -20.55 29.51 12.56
CA THR A 26 -19.66 28.35 12.62
C THR A 26 -18.96 27.90 11.33
N GLU A 27 -17.63 27.89 11.43
CA GLU A 27 -16.68 27.26 10.53
C GLU A 27 -17.02 25.79 10.28
N ASP A 28 -17.43 25.51 9.05
CA ASP A 28 -17.38 24.17 8.46
C ASP A 28 -16.61 24.31 7.15
N THR A 29 -15.27 24.22 7.23
CA THR A 29 -14.38 24.20 6.06
C THR A 29 -14.54 22.88 5.30
N ARG A 30 -15.65 22.75 4.57
CA ARG A 30 -15.75 21.85 3.43
C ARG A 30 -15.22 22.59 2.21
N LEU A 31 -13.99 22.25 1.81
CA LEU A 31 -13.45 22.64 0.51
C LEU A 31 -14.24 21.92 -0.59
N SER A 32 -15.33 22.52 -1.04
CA SER A 32 -15.98 22.15 -2.30
C SER A 32 -15.24 22.85 -3.43
N VAL A 33 -14.50 22.10 -4.24
CA VAL A 33 -13.91 22.61 -5.48
C VAL A 33 -15.04 22.72 -6.51
N SER A 34 -15.46 23.95 -6.83
CA SER A 34 -16.44 24.21 -7.88
C SER A 34 -15.74 24.19 -9.23
N LEU A 35 -16.21 23.32 -10.13
CA LEU A 35 -15.86 23.30 -11.55
C LEU A 35 -16.70 24.35 -12.29
N CYS A 36 -16.28 25.62 -12.20
CA CYS A 36 -16.70 26.73 -13.06
C CYS A 36 -15.43 27.61 -13.18
N ASP A 37 -14.81 27.88 -14.32
CA ASP A 37 -15.36 28.17 -15.63
C ASP A 37 -14.39 27.73 -16.74
N LEU A 38 -14.92 27.04 -17.75
CA LEU A 38 -14.33 27.05 -19.09
C LEU A 38 -14.83 28.33 -19.77
N ASN A 39 -13.96 29.32 -19.94
CA ASN A 39 -14.17 30.29 -21.00
C ASN A 39 -12.85 30.62 -21.69
N LEU A 40 -12.82 30.31 -22.98
CA LEU A 40 -11.74 30.58 -23.91
C LEU A 40 -11.66 32.08 -24.18
N GLN A 41 -10.49 32.66 -23.97
CA GLN A 41 -10.03 33.79 -24.78
C GLN A 41 -8.51 33.72 -24.90
N GLU A 42 -8.05 33.50 -26.12
CA GLU A 42 -6.64 33.54 -26.52
C GLU A 42 -6.06 34.92 -26.24
N GLU A 43 -5.20 35.05 -25.23
CA GLU A 43 -4.25 36.15 -25.08
C GLU A 43 -3.01 35.61 -24.33
N SER A 44 -1.84 35.93 -24.86
CA SER A 44 -0.54 35.36 -24.55
C SER A 44 -0.01 35.82 -23.18
N PHE A 45 -0.20 34.99 -22.14
CA PHE A 45 0.48 35.17 -20.86
C PHE A 45 1.49 34.05 -20.62
N HIS A 46 2.78 34.39 -20.70
CA HIS A 46 3.88 33.56 -20.20
C HIS A 46 3.77 33.45 -18.68
N VAL A 47 2.99 32.48 -18.19
CA VAL A 47 3.07 32.01 -16.81
C VAL A 47 4.23 31.04 -16.75
N THR A 48 5.36 31.47 -16.19
CA THR A 48 6.38 30.54 -15.68
C THR A 48 5.75 29.76 -14.53
N ALA A 49 5.04 28.69 -14.88
CA ALA A 49 4.56 27.72 -13.92
C ALA A 49 5.79 27.08 -13.28
N THR A 50 6.13 27.50 -12.07
CA THR A 50 7.02 26.73 -11.21
C THR A 50 6.29 25.43 -10.89
N THR A 51 6.55 24.41 -11.69
CA THR A 51 6.01 23.07 -11.51
C THR A 51 6.59 22.50 -10.22
N CYS A 52 5.80 22.53 -9.14
CA CYS A 52 6.10 21.70 -7.98
C CYS A 52 6.11 20.25 -8.47
N PRO A 53 7.24 19.51 -8.35
CA PRO A 53 7.28 18.13 -8.79
C PRO A 53 6.27 17.32 -7.97
N ILE A 54 5.43 16.54 -8.66
CA ILE A 54 4.44 15.68 -8.01
C ILE A 54 5.19 14.65 -7.13
N PRO A 55 4.81 14.45 -5.86
CA PRO A 55 5.44 13.44 -5.02
C PRO A 55 5.34 12.04 -5.64
N GLN A 56 6.43 11.26 -5.57
CA GLN A 56 6.51 9.93 -6.19
C GLN A 56 5.36 9.00 -5.77
N ASN A 57 4.96 9.03 -4.49
CA ASN A 57 3.89 8.17 -3.98
C ASN A 57 2.51 8.53 -4.55
N SER A 58 2.32 9.78 -4.96
CA SER A 58 1.13 10.23 -5.69
C SER A 58 1.13 9.69 -7.11
N LEU A 59 2.28 9.75 -7.81
CA LEU A 59 2.44 9.17 -9.15
C LEU A 59 2.22 7.65 -9.13
N ASN A 60 2.88 6.94 -8.21
CA ASN A 60 2.71 5.50 -7.99
C ASN A 60 1.23 5.15 -7.77
N SER A 61 0.50 5.98 -7.02
CA SER A 61 -0.91 5.75 -6.75
C SER A 61 -1.76 5.91 -7.99
N GLN A 62 -1.63 7.02 -8.70
CA GLN A 62 -2.35 7.24 -9.97
C GLN A 62 -2.09 6.09 -10.95
N HIS A 63 -0.83 5.71 -11.14
CA HIS A 63 -0.43 4.68 -12.08
C HIS A 63 -0.97 3.30 -11.70
N SER A 64 -0.97 2.96 -10.40
CA SER A 64 -1.50 1.69 -9.92
C SER A 64 -3.02 1.52 -10.13
N HIS A 65 -3.76 2.61 -10.34
CA HIS A 65 -5.21 2.58 -10.55
C HIS A 65 -5.62 2.59 -12.04
N LEU A 66 -4.71 3.00 -12.93
CA LEU A 66 -5.00 3.14 -14.37
C LEU A 66 -4.81 1.85 -15.17
N LEU A 67 -4.34 0.79 -14.53
CA LEU A 67 -4.16 -0.50 -15.19
C LEU A 67 -5.53 -1.12 -15.54
N PRO A 68 -5.76 -1.51 -16.80
CA PRO A 68 -6.98 -2.23 -17.17
C PRO A 68 -7.14 -3.48 -16.30
N SER A 69 -8.37 -3.81 -15.88
CA SER A 69 -8.67 -5.06 -15.16
C SER A 69 -8.31 -6.33 -15.95
N GLN A 70 -8.00 -6.21 -17.26
CA GLN A 70 -7.50 -7.29 -18.10
C GLN A 70 -5.98 -7.50 -18.00
N LEU A 71 -5.27 -6.64 -17.27
CA LEU A 71 -3.85 -6.78 -16.87
C LEU A 71 -3.76 -7.31 -15.42
N GLU A 72 -4.75 -8.09 -15.00
CA GLU A 72 -4.73 -8.76 -13.70
C GLU A 72 -3.56 -9.75 -13.69
N SER A 73 -2.57 -9.43 -12.87
CA SER A 73 -1.48 -10.34 -12.62
C SER A 73 -1.99 -11.67 -12.08
N ASP A 74 -1.50 -12.76 -12.64
CA ASP A 74 -1.75 -14.10 -12.08
C ASP A 74 -1.12 -14.26 -10.68
N LEU A 75 -0.19 -13.37 -10.29
CA LEU A 75 0.43 -13.43 -8.99
C LEU A 75 -0.50 -12.89 -7.90
N ARG A 76 -0.82 -13.78 -6.95
CA ARG A 76 -1.72 -13.53 -5.83
C ARG A 76 -1.05 -13.91 -4.51
N PHE A 77 -1.69 -13.57 -3.40
CA PHE A 77 -1.30 -14.13 -2.12
C PHE A 77 -1.87 -15.55 -1.94
N HIS A 78 -1.08 -16.45 -1.40
CA HIS A 78 -1.54 -17.77 -1.00
C HIS A 78 -2.52 -17.68 0.17
N HIS A 79 -3.46 -18.63 0.27
CA HIS A 79 -4.43 -18.68 1.37
C HIS A 79 -3.79 -18.94 2.74
N LEU A 80 -2.64 -19.62 2.75
CA LEU A 80 -1.83 -19.77 3.96
C LEU A 80 -1.29 -18.40 4.38
N ARG A 81 -1.65 -18.02 5.61
CA ARG A 81 -1.24 -16.77 6.23
C ARG A 81 -1.06 -16.96 7.72
N GLY A 82 -0.27 -16.08 8.32
CA GLY A 82 -0.19 -15.94 9.75
C GLY A 82 -1.51 -15.44 10.35
N ALA A 83 -1.76 -15.82 11.60
CA ALA A 83 -3.03 -15.58 12.30
C ALA A 83 -3.41 -14.09 12.42
N HIS A 84 -2.44 -13.17 12.34
CA HIS A 84 -2.65 -11.73 12.52
C HIS A 84 -2.71 -10.94 11.20
N VAL A 85 -2.78 -11.63 10.06
CA VAL A 85 -3.01 -11.03 8.75
C VAL A 85 -4.34 -11.50 8.21
N LYS A 86 -5.08 -10.64 7.50
CA LYS A 86 -6.27 -10.96 6.71
C LYS A 86 -6.01 -10.73 5.23
N ILE A 87 -6.54 -11.61 4.39
CA ILE A 87 -6.64 -11.38 2.94
C ILE A 87 -7.88 -10.52 2.72
N LEU A 88 -7.71 -9.37 2.07
CA LEU A 88 -8.80 -8.46 1.70
C LEU A 88 -9.37 -8.82 0.33
N ASP A 89 -8.47 -9.14 -0.59
CA ASP A 89 -8.72 -9.66 -1.92
C ASP A 89 -7.48 -10.49 -2.34
N ASP A 90 -7.57 -11.18 -3.47
CA ASP A 90 -6.52 -12.05 -4.00
C ASP A 90 -5.11 -11.44 -4.06
N GLN A 91 -5.02 -10.10 -4.18
CA GLN A 91 -3.75 -9.39 -4.33
C GLN A 91 -3.41 -8.53 -3.11
N THR A 92 -4.28 -8.45 -2.10
CA THR A 92 -4.14 -7.48 -1.01
C THR A 92 -4.30 -8.14 0.36
N VAL A 93 -3.33 -7.91 1.23
CA VAL A 93 -3.36 -8.39 2.62
C VAL A 93 -3.16 -7.24 3.59
N ALA A 94 -3.75 -7.37 4.77
CA ALA A 94 -3.64 -6.39 5.84
C ALA A 94 -3.43 -7.07 7.19
N ARG A 95 -2.66 -6.43 8.07
CA ARG A 95 -2.59 -6.80 9.48
C ARG A 95 -3.90 -6.48 10.19
N LEU A 96 -4.22 -7.28 11.20
CA LEU A 96 -5.29 -6.97 12.13
C LEU A 96 -4.85 -5.85 13.07
N GLU A 97 -5.61 -4.75 13.10
CA GLU A 97 -5.23 -3.49 13.76
C GLU A 97 -4.99 -3.61 15.28
N HIS A 98 -5.73 -4.52 15.93
CA HIS A 98 -5.65 -4.78 17.38
C HIS A 98 -4.81 -6.04 17.72
N ALA A 99 -4.17 -6.66 16.74
CA ALA A 99 -3.33 -7.83 16.96
C ALA A 99 -1.88 -7.46 17.26
N ARG A 100 -1.14 -8.42 17.79
CA ARG A 100 0.31 -8.31 17.96
C ARG A 100 1.03 -8.36 16.61
N GLU A 101 2.28 -7.94 16.57
CA GLU A 101 3.06 -7.76 15.33
C GLU A 101 3.76 -9.04 14.83
N GLU A 102 3.60 -10.12 15.57
CA GLU A 102 3.99 -11.48 15.21
C GLU A 102 2.94 -12.19 14.33
N ARG A 103 3.30 -13.34 13.77
CA ARG A 103 2.41 -14.20 12.96
C ARG A 103 1.75 -13.43 11.83
N THR A 104 2.55 -12.65 11.11
CA THR A 104 2.13 -11.81 9.98
C THR A 104 2.69 -12.29 8.64
N LEU A 105 3.11 -13.54 8.57
CA LEU A 105 3.63 -14.15 7.35
C LEU A 105 2.56 -14.33 6.28
N VAL A 106 2.89 -14.01 5.06
CA VAL A 106 2.11 -14.30 3.85
C VAL A 106 3.06 -14.76 2.74
N PHE A 107 2.52 -15.49 1.77
CA PHE A 107 3.28 -16.10 0.69
C PHE A 107 2.68 -15.73 -0.67
N THR A 108 3.46 -15.73 -1.73
CA THR A 108 2.91 -15.76 -3.09
C THR A 108 2.18 -17.07 -3.34
N SER A 109 1.15 -17.05 -4.19
CA SER A 109 0.34 -18.22 -4.54
C SER A 109 1.09 -19.24 -5.39
N ARG A 110 2.13 -18.79 -6.10
CA ARG A 110 2.99 -19.60 -6.97
C ARG A 110 4.48 -19.26 -6.77
N PRO A 111 5.41 -20.11 -7.23
CA PRO A 111 6.81 -19.77 -7.34
C PRO A 111 7.05 -18.56 -8.25
N LEU A 112 8.13 -17.84 -7.98
CA LEU A 112 8.71 -16.88 -8.91
C LEU A 112 9.29 -17.60 -10.13
N ARG A 113 9.18 -16.95 -11.30
CA ARG A 113 9.97 -17.30 -12.47
C ARG A 113 11.30 -16.57 -12.37
N ILE A 114 12.36 -17.18 -12.87
CA ILE A 114 13.68 -16.53 -12.90
C ILE A 114 13.62 -15.29 -13.78
N ASN A 115 14.25 -14.20 -13.34
CA ASN A 115 14.21 -12.86 -13.92
C ASN A 115 12.81 -12.20 -13.92
N GLU A 116 11.81 -12.81 -13.26
CA GLU A 116 10.53 -12.15 -12.99
C GLU A 116 10.72 -11.10 -11.90
N THR A 117 10.25 -9.88 -12.16
CA THR A 117 10.14 -8.86 -11.12
C THR A 117 8.71 -8.78 -10.63
N ILE A 118 8.51 -9.00 -9.34
CA ILE A 118 7.21 -8.82 -8.68
C ILE A 118 7.19 -7.48 -7.97
N PHE A 119 6.10 -6.71 -8.14
CA PHE A 119 5.93 -5.43 -7.49
C PHE A 119 4.95 -5.52 -6.32
N VAL A 120 5.33 -4.94 -5.18
CA VAL A 120 4.49 -4.85 -3.98
C VAL A 120 4.34 -3.39 -3.60
N LYS A 121 3.10 -2.91 -3.56
CA LYS A 121 2.74 -1.58 -3.06
C LYS A 121 2.47 -1.62 -1.57
N ILE A 122 2.95 -0.62 -0.85
CA ILE A 122 2.55 -0.34 0.53
C ILE A 122 1.25 0.45 0.49
N ASN A 123 0.11 -0.21 0.74
CA ASN A 123 -1.20 0.45 0.68
C ASN A 123 -1.48 1.28 1.93
N LYS A 124 -1.11 0.77 3.10
CA LYS A 124 -1.31 1.45 4.39
C LYS A 124 -0.05 1.29 5.23
N SER A 125 0.52 2.43 5.60
CA SER A 125 1.58 2.55 6.60
C SER A 125 1.13 3.40 7.79
N ASN A 126 1.73 3.18 8.95
CA ASN A 126 1.56 3.99 10.15
C ASN A 126 2.94 4.40 10.69
N ALA A 127 3.36 5.61 10.34
CA ALA A 127 4.66 6.16 10.71
C ALA A 127 4.89 6.28 12.23
N ALA A 128 3.84 6.21 13.06
CA ALA A 128 3.98 6.23 14.52
C ALA A 128 4.47 4.89 15.10
N ARG A 129 4.50 3.81 14.30
CA ARG A 129 4.99 2.50 14.73
C ARG A 129 6.39 2.24 14.20
N THR A 130 7.27 1.72 15.04
CA THR A 130 8.61 1.29 14.64
C THR A 130 8.55 -0.10 14.01
N GLY A 131 9.21 -0.27 12.86
CA GLY A 131 9.33 -1.55 12.18
C GLY A 131 9.04 -1.42 10.68
N THR A 132 9.43 -2.45 9.94
CA THR A 132 9.46 -2.45 8.47
C THR A 132 8.92 -3.76 7.90
N LEU A 133 8.91 -3.88 6.58
CA LEU A 133 8.60 -5.11 5.89
C LEU A 133 9.79 -6.08 5.96
N SER A 134 9.55 -7.30 6.46
CA SER A 134 10.45 -8.43 6.24
C SER A 134 10.01 -9.14 4.96
N TYR A 135 10.95 -9.67 4.19
CA TYR A 135 10.70 -10.38 2.95
C TYR A 135 11.72 -11.49 2.76
N GLY A 136 11.49 -12.36 1.78
CA GLY A 136 12.45 -13.40 1.47
C GLY A 136 11.90 -14.42 0.50
N VAL A 137 12.71 -15.44 0.24
CA VAL A 137 12.33 -16.58 -0.58
C VAL A 137 12.47 -17.90 0.18
N THR A 138 11.67 -18.87 -0.24
CA THR A 138 11.73 -20.24 0.28
C THR A 138 11.50 -21.25 -0.83
N SER A 139 12.13 -22.42 -0.72
CA SER A 139 11.81 -23.59 -1.55
C SER A 139 10.67 -24.43 -0.97
N CYS A 140 10.10 -24.02 0.17
CA CYS A 140 8.98 -24.68 0.81
C CYS A 140 7.66 -24.24 0.18
N ASP A 141 6.96 -25.18 -0.45
CA ASP A 141 5.65 -24.93 -1.03
C ASP A 141 4.63 -24.60 0.08
N PRO A 142 4.03 -23.39 0.09
CA PRO A 142 3.07 -22.98 1.11
C PRO A 142 1.78 -23.82 1.11
N SER A 143 1.48 -24.59 0.06
CA SER A 143 0.34 -25.52 0.04
C SER A 143 0.57 -26.74 0.95
N THR A 144 1.82 -27.05 1.28
CA THR A 144 2.20 -28.19 2.14
C THR A 144 2.22 -27.83 3.63
N LEU A 145 2.17 -26.54 3.96
CA LEU A 145 2.24 -26.01 5.32
C LEU A 145 0.84 -25.73 5.88
N ARG A 146 0.68 -25.95 7.18
CA ARG A 146 -0.52 -25.53 7.91
C ARG A 146 -0.25 -24.22 8.66
N PRO A 147 -1.29 -23.46 9.04
CA PRO A 147 -1.11 -22.24 9.84
C PRO A 147 -0.35 -22.46 11.16
N SER A 148 -0.46 -23.64 11.77
CA SER A 148 0.26 -24.01 12.99
C SER A 148 1.77 -24.18 12.78
N ASP A 149 2.20 -24.39 11.54
CA ASP A 149 3.59 -24.66 11.20
C ASP A 149 4.35 -23.35 10.95
N LEU A 150 3.65 -22.21 10.90
CA LEU A 150 4.23 -20.88 10.76
C LEU A 150 4.76 -20.35 12.09
N PRO A 151 6.01 -19.85 12.13
CA PRO A 151 6.57 -19.30 13.35
C PRO A 151 5.94 -17.95 13.74
N TYR A 152 6.23 -17.53 14.97
CA TYR A 152 5.86 -16.19 15.45
C TYR A 152 6.56 -15.08 14.67
N ASN A 153 7.84 -15.25 14.33
CA ASN A 153 8.65 -14.25 13.65
C ASN A 153 9.31 -14.88 12.41
N PRO A 154 9.36 -14.20 11.24
CA PRO A 154 10.13 -14.65 10.08
C PRO A 154 11.57 -15.07 10.40
N GLU A 155 12.24 -14.44 11.36
CA GLU A 155 13.63 -14.81 11.71
C GLU A 155 13.78 -16.27 12.14
N SER A 156 12.74 -16.86 12.74
CA SER A 156 12.78 -18.26 13.18
C SER A 156 12.67 -19.26 12.03
N LEU A 157 12.51 -18.79 10.78
CA LEU A 157 12.47 -19.65 9.60
C LEU A 157 13.85 -20.17 9.22
N VAL A 158 14.93 -19.43 9.52
CA VAL A 158 16.31 -19.80 9.14
C VAL A 158 16.81 -21.07 9.83
N ASP A 159 16.25 -21.40 11.00
CA ASP A 159 16.62 -22.59 11.78
C ASP A 159 15.92 -23.87 11.30
N ARG A 160 15.03 -23.77 10.30
CA ARG A 160 14.28 -24.91 9.78
C ARG A 160 15.09 -25.72 8.77
N LYS A 161 14.64 -26.95 8.54
CA LYS A 161 15.26 -27.86 7.56
C LYS A 161 15.03 -27.45 6.11
N GLU A 162 13.95 -26.70 5.83
CA GLU A 162 13.68 -26.20 4.48
C GLU A 162 14.54 -24.95 4.19
N PHE A 163 14.72 -24.61 2.91
CA PHE A 163 15.49 -23.42 2.55
C PHE A 163 14.69 -22.14 2.81
N TRP A 164 15.27 -21.21 3.57
CA TRP A 164 14.68 -19.91 3.88
C TRP A 164 15.75 -18.82 3.84
N ALA A 165 15.59 -17.84 2.96
CA ALA A 165 16.39 -16.63 2.96
C ALA A 165 15.52 -15.47 3.46
N VAL A 166 15.88 -14.85 4.59
CA VAL A 166 15.12 -13.77 5.22
C VAL A 166 15.89 -12.46 5.11
N CYS A 167 15.20 -11.39 4.71
CA CYS A 167 15.74 -10.04 4.56
C CYS A 167 14.76 -9.01 5.15
N ARG A 168 15.24 -7.78 5.35
CA ARG A 168 14.45 -6.63 5.81
C ARG A 168 14.65 -5.43 4.91
N VAL A 169 13.59 -4.66 4.69
CA VAL A 169 13.72 -3.37 4.02
C VAL A 169 14.35 -2.38 4.98
N LEU A 170 15.52 -1.85 4.61
CA LEU A 170 16.34 -0.99 5.48
C LEU A 170 15.87 0.46 5.55
N VAL A 171 15.05 0.88 4.58
CA VAL A 171 14.50 2.24 4.51
C VAL A 171 13.09 2.30 5.12
N PRO A 172 12.70 3.44 5.72
CA PRO A 172 11.33 3.64 6.18
C PRO A 172 10.33 3.58 5.02
N LEU A 173 9.28 2.77 5.18
CA LEU A 173 8.24 2.59 4.17
C LEU A 173 7.03 3.47 4.43
N GLN A 174 6.56 4.13 3.36
CA GLN A 174 5.41 5.01 3.36
C GLN A 174 4.27 4.46 2.49
N SER A 175 3.05 4.91 2.77
CA SER A 175 1.91 4.58 1.93
C SER A 175 2.14 5.11 0.51
N GLY A 176 1.97 4.26 -0.48
CA GLY A 176 2.23 4.56 -1.89
C GLY A 176 3.61 4.13 -2.40
N ASP A 177 4.54 3.74 -1.51
CA ASP A 177 5.81 3.15 -1.94
C ASP A 177 5.58 1.84 -2.69
N ILE A 178 6.43 1.59 -3.69
CA ILE A 178 6.45 0.34 -4.45
C ILE A 178 7.83 -0.29 -4.33
N LEU A 179 7.85 -1.56 -3.95
CA LEU A 179 9.04 -2.39 -3.89
C LEU A 179 9.01 -3.39 -5.05
N GLY A 180 10.13 -3.58 -5.73
CA GLY A 180 10.30 -4.61 -6.74
C GLY A 180 11.28 -5.69 -6.26
N PHE A 181 10.90 -6.95 -6.39
CA PHE A 181 11.72 -8.11 -6.00
C PHE A 181 11.94 -9.02 -7.20
N MET A 182 13.17 -9.46 -7.42
CA MET A 182 13.53 -10.30 -8.56
C MET A 182 14.63 -11.28 -8.16
N VAL A 183 14.52 -12.52 -8.59
CA VAL A 183 15.60 -13.52 -8.50
C VAL A 183 16.19 -13.72 -9.88
N ASN A 184 17.47 -13.43 -10.06
CA ASN A 184 18.12 -13.57 -11.37
C ASN A 184 18.59 -15.01 -11.63
N SER A 185 19.13 -15.26 -12.83
CA SER A 185 19.65 -16.58 -13.22
C SER A 185 20.82 -17.07 -12.39
N ASP A 186 21.56 -16.16 -11.75
CA ASP A 186 22.69 -16.50 -10.87
C ASP A 186 22.23 -16.81 -9.44
N GLY A 187 20.92 -16.81 -9.18
CA GLY A 187 20.35 -17.04 -7.85
C GLY A 187 20.50 -15.85 -6.92
N GLU A 188 20.62 -14.63 -7.44
CA GLU A 188 20.66 -13.43 -6.61
C GLU A 188 19.27 -12.84 -6.44
N LEU A 189 18.84 -12.62 -5.20
CA LEU A 189 17.64 -11.85 -4.88
C LEU A 189 17.97 -10.35 -4.87
N HIS A 190 17.38 -9.59 -5.79
CA HIS A 190 17.52 -8.14 -5.92
C HIS A 190 16.29 -7.40 -5.39
N LEU A 191 16.53 -6.22 -4.82
CA LEU A 191 15.49 -5.29 -4.36
C LEU A 191 15.56 -3.97 -5.14
N SER A 192 14.41 -3.41 -5.45
CA SER A 192 14.25 -2.02 -5.89
C SER A 192 13.20 -1.31 -5.05
N HIS A 193 13.37 0.00 -4.85
CA HIS A 193 12.42 0.86 -4.15
C HIS A 193 12.08 2.05 -5.04
N ASN A 194 10.81 2.18 -5.39
CA ASN A 194 10.29 3.22 -6.27
C ASN A 194 11.14 3.33 -7.54
N GLY A 195 11.33 2.20 -8.25
CA GLY A 195 12.11 2.14 -9.50
C GLY A 195 13.63 2.24 -9.35
N ALA A 196 14.15 2.71 -8.21
CA ALA A 196 15.59 2.76 -7.95
C ALA A 196 16.10 1.41 -7.44
N SER A 197 17.14 0.88 -8.07
CA SER A 197 17.79 -0.35 -7.61
C SER A 197 18.43 -0.15 -6.23
N THR A 198 18.07 -1.02 -5.28
CA THR A 198 18.76 -1.18 -3.99
C THR A 198 19.89 -2.22 -4.10
N GLY A 199 19.88 -3.03 -5.15
CA GLY A 199 20.89 -4.03 -5.47
C GLY A 199 20.61 -5.42 -4.88
N MET A 200 21.63 -6.28 -4.97
CA MET A 200 21.60 -7.66 -4.46
C MET A 200 21.46 -7.66 -2.93
N GLN A 201 20.57 -8.51 -2.44
CA GLN A 201 20.27 -8.67 -1.01
C GLN A 201 20.88 -9.97 -0.47
N VAL A 202 20.72 -11.08 -1.20
CA VAL A 202 21.16 -12.42 -0.79
C VAL A 202 21.26 -13.36 -1.99
N CYS A 203 22.18 -14.33 -1.93
CA CYS A 203 22.25 -15.43 -2.89
C CYS A 203 21.40 -16.62 -2.40
N VAL A 204 20.68 -17.26 -3.31
CA VAL A 204 19.70 -18.31 -3.04
C VAL A 204 19.86 -19.47 -4.01
N ASP A 205 19.47 -20.67 -3.57
CA ASP A 205 19.46 -21.84 -4.45
C ASP A 205 18.26 -21.77 -5.40
N SER A 206 18.52 -21.41 -6.65
CA SER A 206 17.52 -21.33 -7.72
C SER A 206 17.30 -22.65 -8.46
N SER A 207 17.90 -23.77 -8.00
CA SER A 207 17.67 -25.10 -8.59
C SER A 207 16.28 -25.66 -8.28
N GLN A 208 15.61 -25.12 -7.27
CA GLN A 208 14.25 -25.47 -6.87
C GLN A 208 13.30 -24.29 -7.11
N PRO A 209 11.99 -24.53 -7.26
CA PRO A 209 11.01 -23.46 -7.29
C PRO A 209 11.05 -22.63 -5.99
N LEU A 210 11.05 -21.30 -6.11
CA LEU A 210 11.14 -20.37 -4.98
C LEU A 210 9.86 -19.54 -4.85
N TRP A 211 9.21 -19.58 -3.68
CA TRP A 211 8.11 -18.70 -3.34
C TRP A 211 8.61 -17.49 -2.58
N MET A 212 8.03 -16.32 -2.86
CA MET A 212 8.25 -15.15 -2.04
C MET A 212 7.37 -15.21 -0.81
N PHE A 213 7.90 -14.73 0.31
CA PHE A 213 7.11 -14.48 1.52
C PHE A 213 7.36 -13.07 2.05
N PHE A 214 6.40 -12.58 2.82
CA PHE A 214 6.45 -11.26 3.44
C PHE A 214 5.97 -11.35 4.89
N GLY A 215 6.65 -10.63 5.78
CA GLY A 215 6.25 -10.40 7.16
C GLY A 215 5.95 -8.91 7.36
N LEU A 216 4.69 -8.59 7.67
CA LEU A 216 4.31 -7.20 7.94
C LEU A 216 4.60 -6.87 9.42
N HIS A 217 5.41 -5.86 9.68
CA HIS A 217 5.76 -5.42 11.05
C HIS A 217 5.69 -3.90 11.19
N GLY A 218 5.54 -3.43 12.43
CA GLY A 218 5.60 -2.01 12.78
C GLY A 218 4.70 -1.14 11.92
N ALA A 219 5.33 -0.25 11.15
CA ALA A 219 4.66 0.72 10.30
C ALA A 219 3.85 0.09 9.18
N VAL A 220 4.23 -1.06 8.65
CA VAL A 220 3.55 -1.65 7.49
C VAL A 220 2.28 -2.38 7.93
N MET A 221 1.12 -1.88 7.48
CA MET A 221 -0.19 -2.38 7.88
C MET A 221 -0.92 -3.10 6.75
N GLN A 222 -0.67 -2.73 5.49
CA GLN A 222 -1.32 -3.32 4.33
C GLN A 222 -0.39 -3.26 3.13
N ILE A 223 -0.32 -4.37 2.38
CA ILE A 223 0.43 -4.47 1.14
C ILE A 223 -0.45 -5.03 0.03
N ARG A 224 -0.13 -4.69 -1.21
CA ARG A 224 -0.78 -5.21 -2.41
C ARG A 224 0.26 -5.67 -3.42
N VAL A 225 0.13 -6.89 -3.93
CA VAL A 225 0.88 -7.35 -5.10
C VAL A 225 0.29 -6.69 -6.33
N LEU A 226 1.14 -6.12 -7.17
CA LEU A 226 0.77 -5.44 -8.40
C LEU A 226 1.09 -6.28 -9.65
N GLY A 227 1.83 -7.38 -9.48
CA GLY A 227 2.24 -8.26 -10.58
C GLY A 227 3.47 -7.85 -11.36
N GLU A 228 3.72 -8.54 -12.48
CA GLU A 228 4.86 -8.31 -13.41
C GLU A 228 4.66 -7.05 -14.28
N ASP A 229 3.42 -6.76 -14.68
CA ASP A 229 3.11 -5.74 -15.72
C ASP A 229 3.26 -4.28 -15.27
N MET A 230 3.59 -4.05 -13.99
CA MET A 230 3.95 -2.73 -13.48
C MET A 230 5.30 -2.23 -14.02
N PHE A 231 6.14 -3.10 -14.60
CA PHE A 231 7.44 -2.72 -15.14
C PHE A 231 7.30 -1.58 -16.18
N ILE A 232 6.37 -1.69 -17.12
CA ILE A 232 6.22 -0.67 -18.17
C ILE A 232 5.79 0.69 -17.59
N VAL A 233 4.90 0.70 -16.60
CA VAL A 233 4.30 1.94 -16.08
C VAL A 233 5.20 2.65 -15.07
N ILE A 234 5.92 1.90 -14.24
CA ILE A 234 6.91 2.46 -13.32
C ILE A 234 8.10 2.99 -14.13
N PHE A 235 8.69 2.18 -15.01
CA PHE A 235 9.89 2.59 -15.74
C PHE A 235 9.61 3.67 -16.79
N SER A 236 8.44 3.72 -17.44
CA SER A 236 8.10 4.84 -18.34
C SER A 236 7.97 6.17 -17.59
N SER A 237 7.55 6.15 -16.32
CA SER A 237 7.50 7.34 -15.46
C SER A 237 8.88 7.78 -14.97
N PHE A 238 9.85 6.87 -14.87
CA PHE A 238 11.22 7.17 -14.45
C PHE A 238 12.14 7.55 -15.63
N ASN A 239 11.98 6.92 -16.81
CA ASN A 239 12.80 7.14 -18.01
C ASN A 239 12.30 8.30 -18.91
N GLY A 240 11.57 9.27 -18.36
CA GLY A 240 11.40 10.59 -18.97
C GLY A 240 12.72 11.32 -19.27
N LYS A 241 13.87 10.76 -18.84
CA LYS A 241 15.20 11.06 -19.37
C LYS A 241 15.60 9.95 -20.35
N ARG A 242 15.42 10.24 -21.64
CA ARG A 242 15.96 9.55 -22.82
C ARG A 242 17.13 8.60 -22.49
N GLU A 243 16.87 7.30 -22.48
CA GLU A 243 17.92 6.33 -22.79
C GLU A 243 18.19 6.41 -24.29
N VAL A 244 19.36 6.94 -24.63
CA VAL A 244 19.94 6.81 -25.96
C VAL A 244 20.35 5.35 -26.09
N PRO A 245 19.90 4.60 -27.11
CA PRO A 245 20.39 3.24 -27.30
C PRO A 245 21.89 3.33 -27.62
N TYR A 246 22.71 2.69 -26.79
CA TYR A 246 24.12 2.46 -27.11
C TYR A 246 24.20 1.44 -28.26
N PRO A 247 25.24 1.56 -29.12
CA PRO A 247 25.28 0.98 -30.48
C PRO A 247 25.28 -0.54 -30.53
#